data_AF-A0A0D6LCA0-F1
#
_entry.id   AF-A0A0D6LCA0-F1
#
_cell.length_a   1.000
_cell.length_b   1.000
_cell.length_c   1.000
_cell.angle_alpha   90.00
_cell.angle_beta   90.00
_cell.angle_gamma   90.00
#
_symmetry.space_group_name_H-M   'P 1'
#
loop_
_entity.id
_entity.type
_entity.pdbx_description
1 polymer ?
#
loop_
_entity_poly.entity_id
_entity_poly.type
_entity_poly.pdbx_seq_one_letter_code
_entity_poly.pdbx_strand_id
1 'polypeptide(L)'
;MSLTLPASPQGLLDVINLDLEIFENHSVQNLGMNVSNISRSTPLLLLSDVLHEDPRTFAALISKTGVARYMTDLLASIEMDWTALSRGEPEAVRSLALFKSLMIALTRLSLTESGWNALAELALPEVLAQLQMLSHPPKQVFLQPTSIKEKDTPGELYVSSFELILHLCIAICAKPKWKRLSFKILDVVHSQGELLNQLMRAEIQCRMVDYATTLVQYIWENDDTTRLVIDGDSMLNQLRARPHGADTTQKCAKKPYSFVIPSRLSAGTTGQPRSYSLRQINWRMVCAAPLRLKKRDGTRGEAAVKHAPCEYVD
;
A
#
# COMPACT_ATOMS: atom_id res chain seq x y z
N MET A 1 9.96 -8.04 34.42
CA MET A 1 10.30 -9.22 33.60
C MET A 1 10.93 -8.73 32.32
N SER A 2 12.20 -9.05 32.10
CA SER A 2 12.97 -8.64 30.93
C SER A 2 12.51 -9.45 29.72
N LEU A 3 11.99 -8.80 28.69
CA LEU A 3 11.72 -9.41 27.39
C LEU A 3 13.05 -9.52 26.64
N THR A 4 13.65 -10.70 26.65
CA THR A 4 14.75 -11.08 25.76
C THR A 4 14.22 -11.13 24.34
N LEU A 5 14.66 -10.21 23.47
CA LEU A 5 14.43 -10.29 22.02
C LEU A 5 14.98 -11.63 21.49
N PRO A 6 14.24 -12.36 20.64
CA PRO A 6 14.74 -13.61 20.08
C PRO A 6 15.96 -13.34 19.18
N ALA A 7 17.03 -14.10 19.41
CA ALA A 7 18.33 -13.92 18.75
C ALA A 7 18.39 -14.41 17.29
N SER A 8 17.24 -14.78 16.69
CA SER A 8 17.17 -15.26 15.30
C SER A 8 15.91 -14.73 14.59
N PRO A 9 15.97 -14.46 13.26
CA PRO A 9 14.81 -14.09 12.46
C PRO A 9 13.66 -15.10 12.55
N GLN A 10 13.99 -16.38 12.70
CA GLN A 10 13.02 -17.46 12.91
C GLN A 10 12.30 -17.30 14.25
N GLY A 11 13.01 -17.02 15.35
CA GLY A 11 12.37 -16.84 16.66
C GLY A 11 11.45 -15.62 16.73
N LEU A 12 11.71 -14.56 15.96
CA LEU A 12 10.80 -13.41 15.86
C LEU A 12 9.54 -13.75 15.04
N LEU A 13 9.70 -14.53 13.97
CA LEU A 13 8.58 -15.08 13.20
C LEU A 13 7.78 -16.10 13.99
N ASP A 14 8.42 -16.89 14.86
CA ASP A 14 7.73 -17.82 15.73
C ASP A 14 6.91 -17.06 16.78
N VAL A 15 7.38 -15.92 17.30
CA VAL A 15 6.57 -15.03 18.16
C VAL A 15 5.41 -14.41 17.38
N ILE A 16 5.66 -13.92 16.17
CA ILE A 16 4.60 -13.35 15.31
C ILE A 16 3.59 -14.44 14.90
N ASN A 17 4.04 -15.64 14.56
CA ASN A 17 3.19 -16.78 14.20
C ASN A 17 2.44 -17.32 15.40
N LEU A 18 3.07 -17.41 16.58
CA LEU A 18 2.40 -17.82 17.82
C LEU A 18 1.35 -16.78 18.23
N ASP A 19 1.63 -15.49 18.07
CA ASP A 19 0.66 -14.40 18.21
C ASP A 19 -0.35 -14.31 17.05
N LEU A 20 -0.27 -15.17 16.04
CA LEU A 20 -1.30 -15.30 15.00
C LEU A 20 -2.08 -16.63 15.14
N GLU A 21 -1.43 -17.71 15.60
CA GLU A 21 -1.97 -19.05 15.87
C GLU A 21 -2.73 -19.11 17.21
N ILE A 22 -2.25 -18.44 18.27
CA ILE A 22 -3.03 -18.27 19.52
C ILE A 22 -4.37 -17.57 19.21
N PHE A 23 -4.41 -16.73 18.17
CA PHE A 23 -5.63 -16.05 17.74
C PHE A 23 -6.56 -16.92 16.88
N GLU A 24 -6.03 -17.91 16.14
CA GLU A 24 -6.84 -18.93 15.45
C GLU A 24 -7.68 -19.73 16.47
N ASN A 25 -7.09 -20.07 17.61
CA ASN A 25 -7.77 -20.81 18.68
C ASN A 25 -8.80 -19.98 19.47
N HIS A 26 -8.74 -18.65 19.43
CA HIS A 26 -9.73 -17.79 20.11
C HIS A 26 -10.99 -17.50 19.27
N SER A 27 -11.06 -17.97 18.03
CA SER A 27 -12.33 -18.08 17.29
C SER A 27 -13.16 -19.30 17.71
N VAL A 28 -12.66 -20.17 18.60
CA VAL A 28 -13.39 -21.30 19.18
C VAL A 28 -13.24 -21.33 20.71
N GLN A 29 -14.22 -20.72 21.39
CA GLN A 29 -14.59 -20.86 22.80
C GLN A 29 -13.83 -20.09 23.90
N ASN A 30 -14.67 -19.64 24.83
CA ASN A 30 -14.43 -18.98 26.12
C ASN A 30 -13.32 -19.61 26.96
N LEU A 31 -12.39 -18.79 27.45
CA LEU A 31 -11.72 -18.99 28.74
C LEU A 31 -11.29 -17.62 29.30
N GLY A 32 -11.81 -17.30 30.48
CA GLY A 32 -11.66 -16.01 31.14
C GLY A 32 -10.26 -15.75 31.67
N MET A 33 -9.41 -15.16 30.83
CA MET A 33 -8.27 -14.37 31.26
C MET A 33 -8.21 -13.06 30.46
N ASN A 34 -8.06 -11.94 31.16
CA ASN A 34 -7.96 -10.58 30.61
C ASN A 34 -6.68 -10.40 29.75
N VAL A 35 -6.72 -10.87 28.50
CA VAL A 35 -5.83 -10.45 27.38
C VAL A 35 -6.49 -9.29 26.61
N SER A 36 -7.25 -8.47 27.32
CA SER A 36 -7.98 -7.31 26.79
C SER A 36 -7.02 -6.13 26.62
N ASN A 37 -6.30 -6.06 25.49
CA ASN A 37 -5.92 -4.80 24.79
C ASN A 37 -4.73 -4.89 23.81
N ILE A 38 -4.21 -6.07 23.46
CA ILE A 38 -3.30 -6.13 22.30
C ILE A 38 -4.15 -5.90 21.05
N SER A 39 -4.16 -4.66 20.57
CA SER A 39 -4.80 -4.30 19.31
C SER A 39 -4.28 -5.23 18.22
N ARG A 40 -5.17 -5.90 17.48
CA ARG A 40 -4.82 -6.80 16.35
C ARG A 40 -3.90 -6.12 15.31
N SER A 41 -3.84 -4.80 15.32
CA SER A 41 -2.96 -3.98 14.50
C SER A 41 -1.48 -4.01 14.92
N THR A 42 -1.15 -4.31 16.18
CA THR A 42 0.21 -4.19 16.74
C THR A 42 1.20 -5.19 16.15
N PRO A 43 0.89 -6.51 16.07
CA PRO A 43 1.80 -7.47 15.45
C PRO A 43 2.08 -7.15 13.97
N LEU A 44 1.09 -6.62 13.26
CA LEU A 44 1.23 -6.22 11.86
C LEU A 44 2.13 -4.97 11.69
N LEU A 45 2.07 -4.03 12.62
CA LEU A 45 2.99 -2.88 12.61
C LEU A 45 4.42 -3.33 12.89
N LEU A 46 4.62 -4.24 13.85
CA LEU A 46 5.92 -4.84 14.13
C LEU A 46 6.45 -5.61 12.91
N LEU A 47 5.62 -6.44 12.30
CA LEU A 47 5.95 -7.15 11.06
C LEU A 47 6.36 -6.18 9.95
N SER A 48 5.59 -5.10 9.79
CA SER A 48 5.89 -4.03 8.86
C SER A 48 7.26 -3.43 9.14
N ASP A 49 7.59 -3.10 10.40
CA ASP A 49 8.88 -2.51 10.78
C ASP A 49 10.04 -3.47 10.56
N VAL A 50 9.85 -4.74 10.87
CA VAL A 50 10.81 -5.80 10.57
C VAL A 50 11.05 -5.95 9.06
N LEU A 51 9.99 -5.91 8.25
CA LEU A 51 10.08 -5.90 6.78
C LEU A 51 10.78 -4.64 6.24
N HIS A 52 10.80 -3.54 6.99
CA HIS A 52 11.53 -2.35 6.60
C HIS A 52 13.03 -2.49 6.87
N GLU A 53 13.39 -3.04 8.03
CA GLU A 53 14.79 -3.22 8.45
C GLU A 53 15.49 -4.36 7.70
N ASP A 54 14.83 -5.52 7.54
CA ASP A 54 15.34 -6.65 6.76
C ASP A 54 14.28 -7.21 5.79
N PRO A 55 14.04 -6.51 4.67
CA PRO A 55 13.00 -6.89 3.72
C PRO A 55 13.25 -8.25 3.07
N ARG A 56 14.50 -8.63 2.83
CA ARG A 56 14.81 -9.83 2.03
C ARG A 56 14.58 -11.09 2.84
N THR A 57 15.12 -11.16 4.05
CA THR A 57 15.04 -12.36 4.89
C THR A 57 13.60 -12.61 5.32
N PHE A 58 12.93 -11.59 5.86
CA PHE A 58 11.58 -11.75 6.39
C PHE A 58 10.54 -11.94 5.31
N ALA A 59 10.64 -11.25 4.16
CA ALA A 59 9.73 -11.54 3.07
C ALA A 59 9.90 -12.97 2.53
N ALA A 60 11.13 -13.50 2.47
CA ALA A 60 11.36 -14.86 2.04
C ALA A 60 10.77 -15.89 3.01
N LEU A 61 10.81 -15.61 4.31
CA LEU A 61 10.18 -16.44 5.33
C LEU A 61 8.65 -16.35 5.25
N ILE A 62 8.07 -15.15 5.25
CA ILE A 62 6.63 -14.90 5.11
C ILE A 62 6.05 -15.57 3.86
N SER A 63 6.79 -15.57 2.75
CA SER A 63 6.35 -16.17 1.49
C SER A 63 6.32 -17.71 1.53
N LYS A 64 7.07 -18.31 2.46
CA LYS A 64 7.11 -19.76 2.66
C LYS A 64 6.18 -20.21 3.80
N THR A 65 5.67 -19.28 4.59
CA THR A 65 4.70 -19.56 5.65
C THR A 65 3.27 -19.24 5.19
N GLY A 66 2.28 -19.59 6.02
CA GLY A 66 0.88 -19.22 5.80
C GLY A 66 0.57 -17.74 6.05
N VAL A 67 1.54 -16.92 6.47
CA VAL A 67 1.31 -15.55 6.93
C VAL A 67 0.79 -14.63 5.83
N ALA A 68 1.29 -14.76 4.60
CA ALA A 68 0.79 -13.95 3.47
C ALA A 68 -0.69 -14.25 3.16
N ARG A 69 -1.08 -15.54 3.22
CA ARG A 69 -2.47 -15.97 3.06
C ARG A 69 -3.32 -15.44 4.20
N TYR A 70 -2.88 -15.64 5.43
CA TYR A 70 -3.57 -15.14 6.62
C TYR A 70 -3.82 -13.62 6.56
N MET A 71 -2.82 -12.82 6.19
CA MET A 71 -3.01 -11.36 6.05
C MET A 71 -4.05 -11.01 4.98
N THR A 72 -4.12 -11.78 3.89
CA THR A 72 -5.06 -11.58 2.80
C THR A 72 -6.49 -11.98 3.21
N ASP A 73 -6.64 -13.13 3.89
CA ASP A 73 -7.92 -13.61 4.42
C ASP A 73 -8.43 -12.66 5.52
N LEU A 74 -7.53 -12.23 6.41
CA LEU A 74 -7.86 -11.25 7.46
C LEU A 74 -8.33 -9.94 6.84
N LEU A 75 -7.65 -9.45 5.80
CA LEU A 75 -8.07 -8.26 5.06
C LEU A 75 -9.49 -8.39 4.48
N ALA A 76 -9.78 -9.53 3.85
CA ALA A 76 -11.10 -9.81 3.26
C ALA A 76 -12.21 -9.88 4.32
N SER A 77 -11.87 -10.26 5.55
CA SER A 77 -12.81 -10.36 6.67
C SER A 77 -13.13 -9.04 7.37
N ILE A 78 -12.44 -7.93 7.03
CA ILE A 78 -12.67 -6.64 7.71
C ILE A 78 -13.98 -6.02 7.24
N GLU A 79 -14.90 -5.86 8.17
CA GLU A 79 -16.10 -5.05 8.01
C GLU A 79 -15.85 -3.62 8.48
N MET A 80 -16.50 -2.66 7.83
CA MET A 80 -16.33 -1.24 8.13
C MET A 80 -17.68 -0.52 8.16
N ASP A 81 -18.00 0.06 9.31
CA ASP A 81 -19.08 1.02 9.44
C ASP A 81 -18.49 2.44 9.44
N TRP A 82 -18.60 3.11 8.30
CA TRP A 82 -18.08 4.46 8.08
C TRP A 82 -18.75 5.51 8.98
N THR A 83 -20.00 5.27 9.41
CA THR A 83 -20.74 6.19 10.28
C THR A 83 -20.29 6.03 11.73
N ALA A 84 -20.20 4.79 12.21
CA ALA A 84 -19.65 4.48 13.53
C ALA A 84 -18.19 4.97 13.64
N LEU A 85 -17.41 4.79 12.59
CA LEU A 85 -16.03 5.26 12.52
C LEU A 85 -15.93 6.79 12.62
N SER A 86 -16.78 7.52 11.89
CA SER A 86 -16.84 8.99 11.95
C SER A 86 -17.20 9.50 13.36
N ARG A 87 -18.00 8.73 14.11
CA ARG A 87 -18.33 9.02 15.52
C ARG A 87 -17.24 8.63 16.51
N GLY A 88 -16.14 8.03 16.04
CA GLY A 88 -15.03 7.57 16.87
C GLY A 88 -15.37 6.32 17.70
N GLU A 89 -16.30 5.48 17.25
CA GLU A 89 -16.66 4.28 17.98
C GLU A 89 -15.47 3.32 18.11
N PRO A 90 -15.16 2.79 19.33
CA PRO A 90 -13.92 2.06 19.56
C PRO A 90 -13.70 0.83 18.69
N GLU A 91 -14.76 0.09 18.34
CA GLU A 91 -14.66 -1.08 17.45
C GLU A 91 -14.33 -0.64 16.02
N ALA A 92 -15.05 0.33 15.47
CA ALA A 92 -14.81 0.84 14.13
C ALA A 92 -13.39 1.43 14.00
N VAL A 93 -12.92 2.16 15.01
CA VAL A 93 -11.55 2.68 15.06
C VAL A 93 -10.52 1.55 15.07
N ARG A 94 -10.78 0.44 15.79
CA ARG A 94 -9.91 -0.75 15.78
C ARG A 94 -9.90 -1.44 14.42
N SER A 95 -11.04 -1.59 13.76
CA SER A 95 -11.11 -2.13 12.39
C SER A 95 -10.32 -1.28 11.41
N LEU A 96 -10.43 0.05 11.49
CA LEU A 96 -9.64 0.95 10.65
C LEU A 96 -8.14 0.83 10.94
N ALA A 97 -7.74 0.75 12.21
CA ALA A 97 -6.35 0.57 12.59
C ALA A 97 -5.79 -0.75 12.05
N LEU A 98 -6.57 -1.84 12.12
CA LEU A 98 -6.21 -3.13 11.57
C LEU A 98 -6.02 -3.06 10.05
N PHE A 99 -6.99 -2.49 9.33
CA PHE A 99 -6.92 -2.29 7.89
C PHE A 99 -5.67 -1.48 7.49
N LYS A 100 -5.41 -0.35 8.16
CA LYS A 100 -4.23 0.48 7.89
C LYS A 100 -2.94 -0.29 8.11
N SER A 101 -2.83 -1.07 9.18
CA SER A 101 -1.65 -1.90 9.44
C SER A 101 -1.44 -2.97 8.37
N LEU A 102 -2.51 -3.62 7.90
CA LEU A 102 -2.45 -4.59 6.79
C LEU A 102 -1.97 -3.92 5.51
N MET A 103 -2.53 -2.76 5.15
CA MET A 103 -2.11 -2.02 3.95
C MET A 103 -0.61 -1.69 3.99
N ILE A 104 -0.09 -1.27 5.14
CA ILE A 104 1.34 -0.98 5.30
C ILE A 104 2.19 -2.25 5.15
N ALA A 105 1.83 -3.32 5.86
CA ALA A 105 2.57 -4.59 5.83
C ALA A 105 2.57 -5.20 4.42
N LEU A 106 1.42 -5.28 3.76
CA LEU A 106 1.26 -5.77 2.39
C LEU A 106 2.03 -4.91 1.40
N THR A 107 2.01 -3.57 1.56
CA THR A 107 2.78 -2.66 0.71
C THR A 107 4.27 -2.94 0.84
N ARG A 108 4.80 -3.01 2.06
CA ARG A 108 6.22 -3.34 2.30
C ARG A 108 6.59 -4.71 1.73
N LEU A 109 5.72 -5.71 1.92
CA LEU A 109 5.91 -7.05 1.39
C LEU A 109 5.95 -7.07 -0.16
N SER A 110 5.05 -6.34 -0.83
CA SER A 110 4.99 -6.22 -2.29
C SER A 110 6.23 -5.57 -2.90
N LEU A 111 6.96 -4.77 -2.13
CA LEU A 111 8.23 -4.16 -2.56
C LEU A 111 9.42 -5.13 -2.50
N THR A 112 9.20 -6.38 -2.12
CA THR A 112 10.21 -7.46 -2.14
C THR A 112 9.92 -8.45 -3.27
N GLU A 113 10.91 -9.18 -3.78
CA GLU A 113 10.67 -10.14 -4.86
C GLU A 113 9.85 -11.35 -4.38
N SER A 114 10.19 -11.93 -3.22
CA SER A 114 9.46 -13.09 -2.68
C SER A 114 8.04 -12.69 -2.27
N GLY A 115 7.90 -11.57 -1.57
CA GLY A 115 6.59 -11.08 -1.14
C GLY A 115 5.69 -10.74 -2.31
N TRP A 116 6.20 -10.09 -3.36
CA TRP A 116 5.44 -9.83 -4.57
C TRP A 116 4.95 -11.12 -5.25
N ASN A 117 5.79 -12.15 -5.33
CA ASN A 117 5.38 -13.43 -5.91
C ASN A 117 4.28 -14.10 -5.07
N ALA A 118 4.42 -14.12 -3.74
CA ALA A 118 3.41 -14.67 -2.84
C ALA A 118 2.07 -13.94 -2.97
N LEU A 119 2.07 -12.60 -2.98
CA LEU A 119 0.84 -11.82 -3.11
C LEU A 119 0.17 -11.98 -4.48
N ALA A 120 0.97 -12.16 -5.54
CA ALA A 120 0.46 -12.45 -6.86
C ALA A 120 -0.16 -13.85 -6.96
N GLU A 121 0.44 -14.86 -6.32
CA GLU A 121 -0.12 -16.22 -6.23
C GLU A 121 -1.43 -16.26 -5.44
N LEU A 122 -1.58 -15.37 -4.46
CA LEU A 122 -2.80 -15.19 -3.67
C LEU A 122 -3.85 -14.31 -4.37
N ALA A 123 -3.62 -13.88 -5.61
CA ALA A 123 -4.54 -13.02 -6.35
C ALA A 123 -4.96 -11.77 -5.55
N LEU A 124 -3.98 -11.13 -4.87
CA LEU A 124 -4.26 -10.00 -3.98
C LEU A 124 -5.03 -8.86 -4.68
N PRO A 125 -4.71 -8.44 -5.92
CA PRO A 125 -5.50 -7.42 -6.61
C PRO A 125 -6.97 -7.79 -6.75
N GLU A 126 -7.31 -9.05 -7.03
CA GLU A 126 -8.69 -9.51 -7.07
C GLU A 126 -9.38 -9.42 -5.71
N VAL A 127 -8.67 -9.80 -4.63
CA VAL A 127 -9.18 -9.64 -3.26
C VAL A 127 -9.46 -8.16 -2.96
N LEU A 128 -8.54 -7.26 -3.35
CA LEU A 128 -8.69 -5.81 -3.17
C LEU A 128 -9.92 -5.26 -3.90
N ALA A 129 -10.19 -5.74 -5.12
CA ALA A 129 -11.34 -5.32 -5.92
C ALA A 129 -12.69 -5.80 -5.32
N GLN A 130 -12.68 -6.81 -4.45
CA GLN A 130 -13.86 -7.46 -3.89
C GLN A 130 -14.08 -7.21 -2.39
N LEU A 131 -13.32 -6.28 -1.78
CA LEU A 131 -13.44 -5.98 -0.36
C LEU A 131 -14.84 -5.48 0.00
N GLN A 132 -15.52 -6.20 0.91
CA GLN A 132 -16.88 -5.86 1.33
C GLN A 132 -16.99 -4.49 2.00
N MET A 133 -15.96 -4.06 2.72
CA MET A 133 -15.92 -2.70 3.28
C MET A 133 -16.05 -1.58 2.22
N LEU A 134 -15.71 -1.87 0.97
CA LEU A 134 -15.70 -0.91 -0.13
C LEU A 134 -16.86 -1.11 -1.12
N SER A 135 -17.63 -2.19 -1.01
CA SER A 135 -18.73 -2.46 -1.93
C SER A 135 -19.87 -1.45 -1.81
N HIS A 136 -19.97 -0.74 -0.66
CA HIS A 136 -21.01 0.25 -0.40
C HIS A 136 -20.41 1.59 0.05
N PRO A 137 -20.08 2.50 -0.89
CA PRO A 137 -19.61 3.83 -0.53
C PRO A 137 -20.65 4.61 0.28
N PRO A 138 -20.25 5.45 1.26
CA PRO A 138 -21.18 6.28 2.02
C PRO A 138 -21.99 7.20 1.10
N LYS A 139 -23.32 7.19 1.26
CA LYS A 139 -24.25 8.02 0.45
C LYS A 139 -23.87 9.50 0.41
N GLN A 140 -23.29 10.00 1.49
CA GLN A 140 -22.83 11.39 1.60
C GLN A 140 -21.85 11.78 0.48
N VAL A 141 -21.01 10.85 0.01
CA VAL A 141 -20.02 11.15 -1.04
C VAL A 141 -20.68 11.46 -2.39
N PHE A 142 -21.87 10.91 -2.64
CA PHE A 142 -22.64 11.19 -3.86
C PHE A 142 -23.50 12.44 -3.73
N LEU A 143 -24.12 12.64 -2.55
CA LEU A 143 -25.03 13.76 -2.31
C LEU A 143 -24.29 15.08 -2.05
N GLN A 144 -23.14 15.01 -1.38
CA GLN A 144 -22.31 16.15 -1.01
C GLN A 144 -20.83 15.82 -1.23
N PRO A 145 -20.35 15.77 -2.49
CA PRO A 145 -18.97 15.37 -2.82
C PRO A 145 -17.89 16.21 -2.12
N THR A 146 -18.20 17.44 -1.73
CA THR A 146 -17.29 18.32 -0.98
C THR A 146 -17.00 17.81 0.44
N SER A 147 -17.86 16.95 1.00
CA SER A 147 -17.69 16.41 2.36
C SER A 147 -16.39 15.62 2.51
N ILE A 148 -15.82 15.08 1.42
CA ILE A 148 -14.56 14.33 1.48
C ILE A 148 -13.36 15.19 1.89
N LYS A 149 -13.52 16.53 1.87
CA LYS A 149 -12.50 17.47 2.34
C LYS A 149 -12.59 17.72 3.85
N GLU A 150 -13.70 17.34 4.46
CA GLU A 150 -13.95 17.49 5.90
C GLU A 150 -13.43 16.26 6.62
N LYS A 151 -12.50 16.48 7.55
CA LYS A 151 -11.85 15.41 8.32
C LYS A 151 -12.85 14.61 9.13
N ASP A 152 -12.57 13.32 9.25
CA ASP A 152 -13.32 12.39 10.10
C ASP A 152 -14.79 12.24 9.67
N THR A 153 -15.16 12.73 8.48
CA THR A 153 -16.45 12.41 7.86
C THR A 153 -16.40 11.03 7.23
N PRO A 154 -17.55 10.33 7.10
CA PRO A 154 -17.59 9.02 6.45
C PRO A 154 -16.99 9.05 5.04
N GLY A 155 -17.22 10.13 4.29
CA GLY A 155 -16.70 10.30 2.95
C GLY A 155 -15.18 10.45 2.88
N GLU A 156 -14.60 11.26 3.77
CA GLU A 156 -13.14 11.41 3.85
C GLU A 156 -12.48 10.09 4.27
N LEU A 157 -13.01 9.43 5.31
CA LEU A 157 -12.48 8.16 5.80
C LEU A 157 -12.52 7.06 4.74
N TYR A 158 -13.59 7.00 3.94
CA TYR A 158 -13.73 6.08 2.83
C TYR A 158 -12.68 6.33 1.74
N VAL A 159 -12.60 7.57 1.24
CA VAL A 159 -11.66 7.97 0.18
C VAL A 159 -10.21 7.76 0.61
N SER A 160 -9.87 8.13 1.85
CA SER A 160 -8.55 7.93 2.43
C SER A 160 -8.21 6.45 2.63
N SER A 161 -9.19 5.58 2.86
CA SER A 161 -8.97 4.14 2.94
C SER A 161 -8.69 3.53 1.57
N PHE A 162 -9.42 3.97 0.54
CA PHE A 162 -9.16 3.54 -0.84
C PHE A 162 -7.82 4.07 -1.39
N GLU A 163 -7.38 5.26 -0.97
CA GLU A 163 -6.04 5.78 -1.28
C GLU A 163 -4.94 4.77 -0.90
N LEU A 164 -5.05 4.11 0.26
CA LEU A 164 -4.07 3.11 0.71
C LEU A 164 -4.03 1.87 -0.19
N ILE A 165 -5.18 1.47 -0.75
CA ILE A 165 -5.27 0.36 -1.70
C ILE A 165 -4.60 0.74 -3.02
N LEU A 166 -4.81 1.97 -3.48
CA LEU A 166 -4.12 2.48 -4.68
C LEU A 166 -2.60 2.55 -4.46
N HIS A 167 -2.14 2.90 -3.26
CA HIS A 167 -0.70 2.86 -2.93
C HIS A 167 -0.13 1.45 -3.01
N LEU A 168 -0.86 0.46 -2.48
CA LEU A 168 -0.47 -0.94 -2.59
C LEU A 168 -0.41 -1.39 -4.06
N CYS A 169 -1.39 -1.00 -4.88
CA CYS A 169 -1.38 -1.29 -6.31
C CYS A 169 -0.16 -0.65 -7.03
N ILE A 170 0.17 0.59 -6.70
CA ILE A 170 1.38 1.26 -7.23
C ILE A 170 2.65 0.53 -6.78
N ALA A 171 2.72 0.06 -5.54
CA ALA A 171 3.85 -0.72 -5.04
C ALA A 171 4.00 -2.06 -5.77
N ILE A 172 2.89 -2.74 -6.10
CA ILE A 172 2.87 -3.94 -6.95
C ILE A 172 3.42 -3.62 -8.35
N CYS A 173 3.05 -2.46 -8.92
CA CYS A 173 3.54 -1.97 -10.20
C CYS A 173 5.05 -1.62 -10.22
N ALA A 174 5.69 -1.45 -9.06
CA ALA A 174 7.13 -1.19 -8.99
C ALA A 174 8.00 -2.42 -9.34
N LYS A 175 7.40 -3.60 -9.57
CA LYS A 175 8.12 -4.86 -9.84
C LYS A 175 8.13 -5.25 -11.30
N PRO A 176 9.23 -5.79 -11.85
CA PRO A 176 9.39 -5.99 -13.30
C PRO A 176 8.31 -6.90 -13.95
N LYS A 177 7.70 -7.80 -13.17
CA LYS A 177 6.66 -8.72 -13.64
C LYS A 177 5.22 -8.21 -13.42
N TRP A 178 5.04 -6.94 -13.02
CA TRP A 178 3.73 -6.37 -12.68
C TRP A 178 2.68 -6.49 -13.77
N LYS A 179 3.08 -6.47 -15.05
CA LYS A 179 2.16 -6.53 -16.20
C LYS A 179 1.25 -7.77 -16.20
N ARG A 180 1.66 -8.88 -15.58
CA ARG A 180 0.78 -10.06 -15.45
C ARG A 180 -0.45 -9.82 -14.58
N LEU A 181 -0.44 -8.75 -13.77
CA LEU A 181 -1.51 -8.33 -12.88
C LEU A 181 -2.20 -7.05 -13.37
N SER A 182 -1.85 -6.49 -14.53
CA SER A 182 -2.31 -5.18 -14.98
C SER A 182 -3.82 -5.07 -15.07
N PHE A 183 -4.48 -6.05 -15.71
CA PHE A 183 -5.95 -6.12 -15.76
C PHE A 183 -6.57 -6.21 -14.36
N LYS A 184 -5.98 -6.97 -13.46
CA LYS A 184 -6.47 -7.15 -12.09
C LYS A 184 -6.32 -5.88 -11.26
N ILE A 185 -5.26 -5.13 -11.49
CA ILE A 185 -5.07 -3.81 -10.89
C ILE A 185 -6.08 -2.79 -11.47
N LEU A 186 -6.38 -2.87 -12.76
CA LEU A 186 -7.44 -2.05 -13.36
C LEU A 186 -8.82 -2.40 -12.79
N ASP A 187 -9.10 -3.67 -12.51
CA ASP A 187 -10.33 -4.11 -11.82
C ASP A 187 -10.46 -3.45 -10.45
N VAL A 188 -9.36 -3.27 -9.70
CA VAL A 188 -9.36 -2.53 -8.43
C VAL A 188 -9.82 -1.09 -8.63
N VAL A 189 -9.25 -0.38 -9.61
CA VAL A 189 -9.68 1.00 -9.91
C VAL A 189 -11.14 1.04 -10.35
N HIS A 190 -11.53 0.11 -11.22
CA HIS A 190 -12.88 0.00 -11.75
C HIS A 190 -13.93 -0.34 -10.67
N SER A 191 -13.54 -1.05 -9.59
CA SER A 191 -14.43 -1.32 -8.46
C SER A 191 -15.02 -0.06 -7.83
N GLN A 192 -14.36 1.10 -8.00
CA GLN A 192 -14.82 2.41 -7.52
C GLN A 192 -15.22 3.35 -8.65
N GLY A 193 -15.60 2.81 -9.82
CA GLY A 193 -15.89 3.59 -11.02
C GLY A 193 -17.01 4.62 -10.84
N GLU A 194 -18.08 4.29 -10.11
CA GLU A 194 -19.18 5.24 -9.83
C GLU A 194 -18.69 6.43 -8.99
N LEU A 195 -17.94 6.14 -7.92
CA LEU A 195 -17.34 7.15 -7.06
C LEU A 195 -16.36 8.04 -7.83
N LEU A 196 -15.41 7.43 -8.57
CA LEU A 196 -14.43 8.17 -9.36
C LEU A 196 -15.11 9.05 -10.41
N ASN A 197 -16.12 8.55 -11.12
CA ASN A 197 -16.90 9.35 -12.06
C ASN A 197 -17.59 10.53 -11.37
N GLN A 198 -18.19 10.32 -10.21
CA GLN A 198 -18.85 11.40 -9.46
C GLN A 198 -17.85 12.46 -9.02
N LEU A 199 -16.70 12.06 -8.48
CA LEU A 199 -15.65 12.99 -8.05
C LEU A 199 -15.07 13.79 -9.22
N MET A 200 -14.87 13.15 -10.37
CA MET A 200 -14.40 13.81 -11.59
C MET A 200 -15.44 14.79 -12.13
N ARG A 201 -16.71 14.39 -12.20
CA ARG A 201 -17.82 15.26 -12.66
C ARG A 201 -18.05 16.46 -11.75
N ALA A 202 -17.93 16.27 -10.45
CA ALA A 202 -18.04 17.33 -9.45
C ALA A 202 -16.75 18.16 -9.28
N GLU A 203 -15.72 17.89 -10.11
CA GLU A 203 -14.42 18.57 -10.10
C GLU A 203 -13.74 18.58 -8.71
N ILE A 204 -13.99 17.54 -7.91
CA ILE A 204 -13.39 17.43 -6.59
C ILE A 204 -11.96 16.93 -6.71
N GLN A 205 -11.02 17.80 -6.37
CA GLN A 205 -9.62 17.43 -6.23
C GLN A 205 -9.41 16.68 -4.91
N CYS A 206 -9.02 15.41 -5.00
CA CYS A 206 -8.60 14.60 -3.87
C CYS A 206 -7.53 13.57 -4.30
N ARG A 207 -6.75 13.13 -3.33
CA ARG A 207 -5.60 12.24 -3.57
C ARG A 207 -5.98 10.92 -4.21
N MET A 208 -7.14 10.35 -3.87
CA MET A 208 -7.63 9.12 -4.49
C MET A 208 -7.69 9.25 -6.02
N VAL A 209 -8.25 10.35 -6.53
CA VAL A 209 -8.32 10.60 -7.97
C VAL A 209 -6.93 10.78 -8.58
N ASP A 210 -6.02 11.47 -7.87
CA ASP A 210 -4.64 11.66 -8.33
C ASP A 210 -3.87 10.34 -8.42
N TYR A 211 -4.00 9.45 -7.42
CA TYR A 211 -3.38 8.14 -7.45
C TYR A 211 -4.00 7.21 -8.49
N ALA A 212 -5.33 7.24 -8.65
CA ALA A 212 -6.01 6.48 -9.70
C ALA A 212 -5.55 6.95 -11.10
N THR A 213 -5.45 8.27 -11.30
CA THR A 213 -4.92 8.89 -12.53
C THR A 213 -3.50 8.41 -12.81
N THR A 214 -2.61 8.53 -11.82
CA THR A 214 -1.20 8.11 -11.93
C THR A 214 -1.08 6.63 -12.27
N LEU A 215 -1.87 5.79 -11.61
CA LEU A 215 -1.84 4.34 -11.81
C LEU A 215 -2.34 3.95 -13.21
N VAL A 216 -3.48 4.49 -13.65
CA VAL A 216 -4.05 4.20 -14.97
C VAL A 216 -3.12 4.69 -16.09
N GLN A 217 -2.55 5.88 -15.97
CA GLN A 217 -1.59 6.41 -16.94
C GLN A 217 -0.33 5.55 -17.00
N TYR A 218 0.24 5.19 -15.85
CA TYR A 218 1.40 4.30 -15.79
C TYR A 218 1.12 2.96 -16.50
N ILE A 219 -0.05 2.37 -16.24
CA ILE A 219 -0.44 1.10 -16.89
C ILE A 219 -0.58 1.28 -18.40
N TRP A 220 -1.29 2.31 -18.86
CA TRP A 220 -1.53 2.57 -20.28
C TRP A 220 -0.24 2.83 -21.07
N GLU A 221 0.70 3.56 -20.47
CA GLU A 221 2.01 3.87 -21.08
C GLU A 221 2.90 2.65 -21.22
N ASN A 222 2.83 1.73 -20.24
CA ASN A 222 3.81 0.66 -20.11
C ASN A 222 3.27 -0.74 -20.47
N ASP A 223 1.95 -0.95 -20.55
CA ASP A 223 1.33 -2.22 -20.92
C ASP A 223 0.37 -2.08 -22.11
N ASP A 224 0.90 -2.36 -23.30
CA ASP A 224 0.16 -2.28 -24.57
C ASP A 224 -1.11 -3.14 -24.56
N THR A 225 -1.13 -4.24 -23.80
CA THR A 225 -2.26 -5.19 -23.78
C THR A 225 -3.53 -4.58 -23.16
N THR A 226 -3.36 -3.61 -22.26
CA THR A 226 -4.47 -2.95 -21.55
C THR A 226 -5.07 -1.76 -22.30
N ARG A 227 -4.43 -1.27 -23.37
CA ARG A 227 -4.84 -0.02 -24.02
C ARG A 227 -6.27 -0.03 -24.52
N LEU A 228 -6.68 -1.10 -25.21
CA LEU A 228 -8.04 -1.21 -25.72
C LEU A 228 -9.10 -1.18 -24.61
N VAL A 229 -8.79 -1.76 -23.45
CA VAL A 229 -9.70 -1.76 -22.29
C VAL A 229 -9.77 -0.37 -21.68
N ILE A 230 -8.63 0.29 -21.49
CA ILE A 230 -8.59 1.65 -20.93
C ILE A 230 -9.25 2.66 -21.87
N ASP A 231 -8.97 2.60 -23.17
CA ASP A 231 -9.51 3.55 -24.15
C ASP A 231 -11.02 3.30 -24.40
N GLY A 232 -11.47 2.04 -24.27
CA GLY A 232 -12.88 1.66 -24.41
C GLY A 232 -13.76 1.97 -23.19
N ASP A 233 -13.17 2.05 -22.00
CA ASP A 233 -13.88 2.41 -20.77
C ASP A 233 -13.88 3.94 -20.55
N SER A 234 -15.05 4.53 -20.37
CA SER A 234 -15.19 5.99 -20.26
C SER A 234 -14.47 6.56 -19.02
N MET A 235 -14.49 5.86 -17.90
CA MET A 235 -13.92 6.32 -16.63
C MET A 235 -12.40 6.19 -16.67
N LEU A 236 -11.89 5.03 -17.12
CA LEU A 236 -10.45 4.80 -17.27
C LEU A 236 -9.85 5.71 -18.34
N ASN A 237 -10.53 5.94 -19.47
CA ASN A 237 -10.06 6.86 -20.50
C ASN A 237 -10.01 8.31 -19.98
N GLN A 238 -10.99 8.73 -19.18
CA GLN A 238 -10.97 10.05 -18.53
C GLN A 238 -9.81 10.20 -17.55
N LEU A 239 -9.57 9.20 -16.68
CA LEU A 239 -8.41 9.19 -15.79
C LEU A 239 -7.10 9.24 -16.60
N ARG A 240 -6.98 8.44 -17.66
CA ARG A 240 -5.82 8.45 -18.56
C ARG A 240 -5.57 9.83 -19.17
N ALA A 241 -6.62 10.52 -19.62
CA ALA A 241 -6.50 11.80 -20.31
C ALA A 241 -6.28 13.01 -19.37
N ARG A 242 -6.41 12.83 -18.04
CA ARG A 242 -6.24 13.95 -17.10
C ARG A 242 -4.80 14.45 -17.07
N PRO A 243 -4.57 15.78 -16.97
CA PRO A 243 -3.25 16.31 -16.75
C PRO A 243 -2.71 15.83 -15.39
N HIS A 244 -1.43 15.45 -15.35
CA HIS A 244 -0.74 15.15 -14.09
C HIS A 244 -0.83 16.36 -13.15
N GLY A 245 -1.37 16.16 -11.94
CA GLY A 245 -1.33 17.18 -10.89
C GLY A 245 0.14 17.52 -10.59
N ALA A 246 0.54 18.77 -10.80
CA ALA A 246 1.92 19.21 -10.80
C ALA A 246 2.66 19.16 -9.43
N ASP A 247 2.09 18.60 -8.36
CA ASP A 247 2.55 18.87 -6.99
C ASP A 247 2.83 17.65 -6.08
N THR A 248 2.84 16.42 -6.58
CA THR A 248 3.07 15.25 -5.69
C THR A 248 4.54 14.96 -5.36
N THR A 249 5.51 15.73 -5.88
CA THR A 249 6.95 15.45 -5.70
C THR A 249 7.80 16.50 -4.99
N GLN A 250 7.28 17.68 -4.60
CA GLN A 250 8.10 18.71 -3.95
C GLN A 250 7.40 19.45 -2.80
N LYS A 251 7.45 18.89 -1.58
CA LYS A 251 7.65 19.61 -0.30
C LYS A 251 7.52 18.67 0.90
N CYS A 252 8.56 17.90 1.18
CA CYS A 252 8.85 17.46 2.55
C CYS A 252 10.37 17.43 2.74
N ALA A 253 10.92 18.60 3.07
CA ALA A 253 12.34 18.75 3.37
C ALA A 253 12.65 18.21 4.76
N LYS A 254 13.48 17.17 4.79
CA LYS A 254 14.50 16.78 5.78
C LYS A 254 14.31 17.23 7.24
N LYS A 255 14.06 16.26 8.12
CA LYS A 255 14.85 16.09 9.37
C LYS A 255 15.28 14.63 9.47
N PRO A 256 16.58 14.33 9.65
CA PRO A 256 17.00 12.97 9.98
C PRO A 256 16.55 12.67 11.40
N TYR A 257 15.76 11.60 11.58
CA TYR A 257 15.49 11.07 12.90
C TYR A 257 16.79 10.50 13.46
N SER A 258 17.38 11.18 14.45
CA SER A 258 18.47 10.62 15.24
C SER A 258 17.89 9.67 16.28
N PHE A 259 18.39 8.45 16.32
CA PHE A 259 18.21 7.56 17.46
C PHE A 259 18.82 8.21 18.71
N VAL A 260 17.99 8.57 19.68
CA VAL A 260 18.47 8.84 21.04
C VAL A 260 18.49 7.50 21.76
N ILE A 261 19.70 6.96 21.93
CA ILE A 261 19.97 5.84 22.83
C ILE A 261 19.67 6.35 24.26
N PRO A 262 18.79 5.72 25.06
CA PRO A 262 18.59 6.13 26.44
C PRO A 262 19.81 5.71 27.26
N SER A 263 20.75 6.63 27.44
CA SER A 263 21.72 6.54 28.51
C SER A 263 21.11 7.16 29.77
N ARG A 264 21.00 6.32 30.81
CA ARG A 264 20.84 6.64 32.25
C ARG A 264 19.42 6.67 32.84
N LEU A 265 19.25 5.73 33.76
CA LEU A 265 18.32 5.72 34.89
C LEU A 265 18.45 7.01 35.72
N SER A 266 17.35 7.73 35.92
CA SER A 266 17.11 8.53 37.13
C SER A 266 15.63 8.91 37.24
N ALA A 267 15.11 8.78 38.45
CA ALA A 267 13.72 8.89 38.88
C ALA A 267 13.06 10.26 38.63
N GLY A 268 11.73 10.28 38.55
CA GLY A 268 10.94 11.52 38.64
C GLY A 268 9.55 11.47 37.99
N THR A 269 8.55 11.27 38.84
CA THR A 269 7.11 11.58 38.80
C THR A 269 6.44 12.27 37.59
N THR A 270 5.21 11.79 37.33
CA THR A 270 3.99 12.46 36.79
C THR A 270 3.92 12.94 35.33
N GLY A 271 2.87 12.51 34.62
CA GLY A 271 2.20 13.31 33.57
C GLY A 271 1.95 12.67 32.20
N GLN A 272 0.65 12.42 31.91
CA GLN A 272 -0.04 12.30 30.61
C GLN A 272 0.37 11.23 29.57
N PRO A 273 -0.62 10.51 28.97
CA PRO A 273 -0.37 9.61 27.85
C PRO A 273 -0.12 10.41 26.56
N ARG A 274 1.06 10.21 25.97
CA ARG A 274 1.43 10.76 24.65
C ARG A 274 0.71 9.98 23.55
N SER A 275 0.04 10.70 22.67
CA SER A 275 -0.54 10.18 21.44
C SER A 275 0.56 9.75 20.46
N TYR A 276 0.46 8.52 19.96
CA TYR A 276 1.33 8.03 18.90
C TYR A 276 0.87 8.61 17.56
N SER A 277 1.66 9.52 16.99
CA SER A 277 1.43 10.08 15.67
C SER A 277 2.06 9.17 14.61
N LEU A 278 1.23 8.53 13.78
CA LEU A 278 1.62 7.79 12.58
C LEU A 278 2.18 8.75 11.50
N ARG A 279 3.37 9.29 11.70
CA ARG A 279 4.05 10.11 10.70
C ARG A 279 5.18 9.35 10.00
N GLN A 280 5.02 9.30 8.68
CA GLN A 280 6.04 9.23 7.62
C GLN A 280 6.67 7.85 7.32
N ILE A 281 5.99 7.11 6.44
CA ILE A 281 6.69 6.29 5.43
C ILE A 281 7.40 7.26 4.48
N ASN A 282 8.71 7.10 4.29
CA ASN A 282 9.52 7.92 3.40
C ASN A 282 9.36 7.46 1.95
N TRP A 283 8.40 8.07 1.24
CA TRP A 283 8.02 7.72 -0.15
C TRP A 283 9.06 8.08 -1.23
N ARG A 284 10.20 8.68 -0.88
CA ARG A 284 11.23 9.06 -1.86
C ARG A 284 11.91 7.87 -2.54
N MET A 285 11.96 6.68 -1.92
CA MET A 285 12.60 5.52 -2.55
C MET A 285 11.77 4.88 -3.67
N VAL A 286 10.45 5.08 -3.69
CA VAL A 286 9.56 4.47 -4.69
C VAL A 286 9.61 5.24 -6.03
N CYS A 287 9.82 6.57 -5.99
CA CYS A 287 9.86 7.42 -7.19
C CYS A 287 11.29 7.80 -7.65
N ALA A 288 12.35 7.42 -6.93
CA ALA A 288 13.73 7.86 -7.21
C ALA A 288 14.58 6.87 -8.02
N ALA A 289 13.97 5.97 -8.79
CA ALA A 289 14.70 5.20 -9.79
C ALA A 289 14.49 5.79 -11.20
N PRO A 290 15.23 6.85 -11.60
CA PRO A 290 15.39 7.11 -13.01
C PRO A 290 16.29 6.02 -13.60
N LEU A 291 15.70 5.28 -14.53
CA LEU A 291 16.33 4.53 -15.60
C LEU A 291 17.72 5.09 -15.96
N ARG A 292 18.79 4.43 -15.52
CA ARG A 292 20.10 4.49 -16.19
C ARG A 292 20.50 3.07 -16.58
N LEU A 293 19.93 2.61 -17.68
CA LEU A 293 20.56 1.58 -18.51
C LEU A 293 21.85 2.19 -19.08
N LYS A 294 22.95 1.96 -18.37
CA LYS A 294 24.30 2.28 -18.84
C LYS A 294 24.61 1.29 -19.97
N LYS A 295 24.41 1.73 -21.22
CA LYS A 295 24.89 1.02 -22.41
C LYS A 295 26.40 0.87 -22.25
N ARG A 296 26.85 -0.38 -22.06
CA ARG A 296 28.26 -0.72 -21.92
C ARG A 296 28.82 -0.81 -23.34
N ASP A 297 29.47 0.26 -23.80
CA ASP A 297 30.37 0.17 -24.94
C ASP A 297 31.61 -0.64 -24.53
N GLY A 298 31.89 -1.68 -25.30
CA GLY A 298 33.06 -2.53 -25.21
C GLY A 298 33.50 -2.89 -26.63
N THR A 299 34.45 -2.10 -27.13
CA THR A 299 35.10 -2.20 -28.44
C THR A 299 36.07 -3.39 -28.56
N ARG A 300 36.04 -4.06 -29.72
CA ARG A 300 37.15 -4.59 -30.59
C ARG A 300 36.70 -5.91 -31.24
N GLY A 301 36.84 -6.16 -32.53
CA GLY A 301 37.44 -5.39 -33.63
C GLY A 301 37.39 -6.18 -34.94
N GLU A 302 37.77 -5.49 -36.03
CA GLU A 302 38.19 -6.00 -37.35
C GLU A 302 37.09 -6.59 -38.26
N ALA A 303 36.97 -6.24 -39.55
CA ALA A 303 37.80 -5.45 -40.44
C ALA A 303 36.97 -4.97 -41.67
N ALA A 304 37.43 -3.88 -42.29
CA ALA A 304 37.51 -3.62 -43.74
C ALA A 304 36.17 -3.57 -44.55
N VAL A 305 35.88 -2.63 -45.47
CA VAL A 305 36.74 -1.70 -46.21
C VAL A 305 35.85 -0.80 -47.12
N LYS A 306 36.22 0.48 -47.23
CA LYS A 306 36.17 1.41 -48.40
C LYS A 306 34.89 2.12 -48.90
N HIS A 307 35.06 3.45 -48.93
CA HIS A 307 34.69 4.47 -49.94
C HIS A 307 33.23 5.00 -50.06
N ALA A 308 33.00 6.14 -49.38
CA ALA A 308 32.52 7.49 -49.83
C ALA A 308 31.99 7.71 -51.28
N PRO A 309 31.36 8.87 -51.60
CA PRO A 309 30.47 9.81 -50.86
C PRO A 309 29.26 10.31 -51.71
N CYS A 310 28.59 11.37 -51.24
CA CYS A 310 27.59 12.24 -51.94
C CYS A 310 26.17 11.64 -52.06
N GLU A 311 25.06 12.39 -51.96
CA GLU A 311 24.82 13.82 -52.12
C GLU A 311 23.46 14.19 -51.47
N TYR A 312 23.27 15.50 -51.22
CA TYR A 312 22.00 16.15 -50.90
C TYR A 312 20.89 15.83 -51.92
N VAL A 313 19.61 15.95 -51.52
CA VAL A 313 18.61 16.90 -52.05
C VAL A 313 17.24 16.64 -51.38
N ASP A 314 16.69 17.73 -50.83
CA ASP A 314 15.32 18.05 -50.36
C ASP A 314 14.55 17.13 -49.41
#